data_AF-A0A955WRY6-F1
#
_entry.id   AF-A0A955WRY6-F1
#
_cell.length_a   1.000
_cell.length_b   1.000
_cell.length_c   1.000
_cell.angle_alpha   90.00
_cell.angle_beta   90.00
_cell.angle_gamma   90.00
#
_symmetry.space_group_name_H-M   'P 1'
#
loop_
_entity.id
_entity.type
_entity.pdbx_description
1 polymer ?
#
loop_
_entity_poly.entity_id
_entity_poly.type
_entity_poly.pdbx_seq_one_letter_code
_entity_poly.pdbx_strand_id
1 'polypeptide(L)'
;MREIELSEAAGLAAWRAQGLRKGAGHKYIRRVPKPGGGYRYYYRTAGVTRGVGADLVPGAKFKLTHEGQPGHFEVVRRAGDRVVLKHDESGASMTVSAEALGDLLKREHASVVNTAKERLKRDIEAARKHGSPKQIARLEAQARRFGFEGLTEGADGGAGAMFTPVTDPRTSTHHDASADKSEDPVVLEYATRFLFKGKSPKVAAALTESKLSGQDNLFLGKVFINAASLEMALWRKLVEFSDEPSSVVEKFNLRKGSARQLVAYMADKHGWSNSETVEHLRRLDRIYGWDLASRPLPRIPNSRNRASKG
;
A
#
# COMPACT_ATOMS: atom_id res chain seq x y z
N MET A 1 -29.51 -9.78 18.61
CA MET A 1 -29.03 -8.63 19.41
C MET A 1 -30.24 -7.77 19.71
N ARG A 2 -30.55 -7.49 20.98
CA ARG A 2 -31.61 -6.52 21.31
C ARG A 2 -30.98 -5.14 21.32
N GLU A 3 -31.50 -4.24 20.50
CA GLU A 3 -31.14 -2.83 20.56
C GLU A 3 -31.74 -2.25 21.84
N ILE A 4 -30.90 -1.63 22.67
CA ILE A 4 -31.33 -0.93 23.87
C ILE A 4 -31.34 0.55 23.47
N GLU A 5 -32.52 1.11 23.27
CA GLU A 5 -32.68 2.55 23.13
C GLU A 5 -32.47 3.22 24.48
N LEU A 6 -31.47 4.09 24.54
CA LEU A 6 -31.24 4.93 25.71
C LEU A 6 -32.22 6.10 25.68
N SER A 7 -32.77 6.44 26.86
CA SER A 7 -33.56 7.67 27.00
C SER A 7 -32.74 8.90 26.60
N GLU A 8 -33.41 9.93 26.09
CA GLU A 8 -32.77 11.14 25.57
C GLU A 8 -31.86 11.83 26.62
N ALA A 9 -32.30 11.85 27.88
CA ALA A 9 -31.52 12.37 29.01
C ALA A 9 -30.25 11.52 29.29
N ALA A 10 -30.36 10.19 29.21
CA ALA A 10 -29.22 9.28 29.37
C ALA A 10 -28.24 9.39 28.18
N GLY A 11 -28.75 9.55 26.97
CA GLY A 11 -27.96 9.82 25.76
C GLY A 11 -27.19 11.14 25.86
N LEU A 12 -27.83 12.20 26.36
CA LEU A 12 -27.19 13.51 26.55
C LEU A 12 -26.13 13.48 27.66
N ALA A 13 -26.38 12.75 28.76
CA ALA A 13 -25.42 12.55 29.84
C ALA A 13 -24.20 11.74 29.36
N ALA A 14 -24.42 10.66 28.61
CA ALA A 14 -23.34 9.87 27.98
C ALA A 14 -22.55 10.71 26.96
N TRP A 15 -23.23 11.54 26.15
CA TRP A 15 -22.60 12.45 25.19
C TRP A 15 -21.67 13.48 25.86
N ARG A 16 -22.05 13.97 27.04
CA ARG A 16 -21.25 14.90 27.86
C ARG A 16 -20.14 14.22 28.66
N ALA A 17 -20.40 13.04 29.24
CA ALA A 17 -19.50 12.37 30.18
C ALA A 17 -18.43 11.47 29.51
N GLN A 18 -18.69 10.91 28.33
CA GLN A 18 -17.79 9.92 27.69
C GLN A 18 -16.86 10.47 26.61
N GLY A 19 -16.64 11.79 26.56
CA GLY A 19 -15.75 12.37 25.55
C GLY A 19 -16.27 12.25 24.11
N LEU A 20 -17.55 11.91 23.90
CA LEU A 20 -18.22 11.89 22.60
C LEU A 20 -18.29 13.29 21.98
N ARG A 21 -18.47 14.33 22.80
CA ARG A 21 -18.29 15.74 22.37
C ARG A 21 -16.86 16.03 21.87
N LYS A 22 -15.82 15.40 22.48
CA LYS A 22 -14.43 15.45 21.99
C LYS A 22 -14.30 14.68 20.67
N GLY A 23 -14.96 13.52 20.56
CA GLY A 23 -14.98 12.67 19.36
C GLY A 23 -15.57 13.34 18.12
N ALA A 24 -16.62 14.15 18.29
CA ALA A 24 -17.29 14.85 17.18
C ALA A 24 -16.38 15.87 16.46
N GLY A 25 -15.37 16.41 17.13
CA GLY A 25 -14.37 17.33 16.57
C GLY A 25 -12.96 16.75 16.46
N HIS A 26 -12.76 15.46 16.76
CA HIS A 26 -11.42 14.87 16.83
C HIS A 26 -10.90 14.51 15.44
N LYS A 27 -9.64 14.84 15.16
CA LYS A 27 -8.92 14.55 13.89
C LYS A 27 -8.91 13.04 13.51
N TYR A 28 -9.16 12.15 14.47
CA TYR A 28 -8.98 10.71 14.34
C TYR A 28 -10.33 10.00 14.22
N ILE A 29 -10.56 9.28 13.12
CA ILE A 29 -11.73 8.40 12.95
C ILE A 29 -11.63 7.19 13.86
N ARG A 30 -10.40 6.69 14.09
CA ARG A 30 -10.18 5.48 14.89
C ARG A 30 -8.85 5.51 15.60
N ARG A 31 -8.85 5.11 16.87
CA ARG A 31 -7.63 4.84 17.65
C ARG A 31 -7.52 3.32 17.84
N VAL A 32 -6.39 2.74 17.46
CA VAL A 32 -6.14 1.29 17.59
C VAL A 32 -4.92 1.08 18.48
N PRO A 33 -5.04 0.38 19.63
CA PRO A 33 -3.89 0.08 20.47
C PRO A 33 -2.87 -0.78 19.70
N LYS A 34 -1.59 -0.52 19.92
CA LYS A 34 -0.49 -1.31 19.33
C LYS A 34 0.01 -2.34 20.35
N PRO A 35 0.44 -3.53 19.92
CA PRO A 35 1.22 -4.42 20.78
C PRO A 35 2.53 -3.70 21.14
N GLY A 36 2.85 -3.62 22.44
CA GLY A 36 4.02 -2.88 22.95
C GLY A 36 3.75 -1.46 23.48
N GLY A 37 2.47 -1.05 23.53
CA GLY A 37 2.08 0.25 24.08
C GLY A 37 1.88 1.33 23.03
N GLY A 38 1.11 2.36 23.42
CA GLY A 38 0.71 3.45 22.53
C GLY A 38 -0.40 3.10 21.55
N TYR A 39 -0.70 4.05 20.66
CA TYR A 39 -1.84 3.97 19.76
C TYR A 39 -1.46 4.26 18.30
N ARG A 40 -2.17 3.61 17.37
CA ARG A 40 -2.21 3.94 15.94
C ARG A 40 -3.47 4.76 15.69
N TYR A 41 -3.27 5.97 15.17
CA TYR A 41 -4.36 6.89 14.85
C TYR A 41 -4.68 6.82 13.37
N TYR A 42 -5.95 6.63 13.03
CA TYR A 42 -6.46 6.66 11.67
C TYR A 42 -7.18 7.99 11.46
N TYR A 43 -6.67 8.76 10.52
CA TYR A 43 -7.18 10.09 10.19
C TYR A 43 -8.35 9.98 9.22
N ARG A 44 -9.27 10.95 9.28
CA ARG A 44 -10.13 11.24 8.14
C ARG A 44 -9.30 11.99 7.11
N THR A 45 -8.56 11.26 6.29
CA THR A 45 -8.03 11.86 5.06
C THR A 45 -9.22 12.09 4.14
N ALA A 46 -9.63 13.35 4.04
CA ALA A 46 -10.29 13.86 2.85
C ALA A 46 -9.53 13.31 1.63
N GLY A 47 -10.24 12.64 0.72
CA GLY A 47 -9.63 11.99 -0.44
C GLY A 47 -8.77 12.96 -1.26
N VAL A 48 -7.89 12.37 -2.07
CA VAL A 48 -6.81 12.93 -2.91
C VAL A 48 -7.23 14.10 -3.85
N THR A 49 -8.48 14.56 -3.80
CA THR A 49 -9.05 15.60 -4.67
C THR A 49 -9.88 16.67 -3.95
N ARG A 50 -9.96 16.67 -2.61
CA ARG A 50 -10.66 17.74 -1.86
C ARG A 50 -9.85 19.06 -1.80
N GLY A 51 -9.21 19.42 -2.90
CA GLY A 51 -8.28 20.55 -3.02
C GLY A 51 -8.70 21.60 -4.04
N VAL A 52 -9.94 21.57 -4.54
CA VAL A 52 -10.42 22.56 -5.53
C VAL A 52 -11.72 23.18 -5.06
N GLY A 53 -11.63 24.40 -4.52
CA GLY A 53 -12.73 25.34 -4.31
C GLY A 53 -13.64 25.11 -3.08
N ALA A 54 -14.23 23.93 -2.94
CA ALA A 54 -15.32 23.68 -1.99
C ALA A 54 -14.87 23.25 -0.58
N ASP A 55 -13.64 22.75 -0.43
CA ASP A 55 -13.14 22.14 0.82
C ASP A 55 -12.11 23.00 1.57
N LEU A 56 -11.95 24.28 1.20
CA LEU A 56 -11.15 25.25 1.95
C LEU A 56 -11.91 25.75 3.18
N VAL A 57 -12.23 24.84 4.09
CA VAL A 57 -12.94 25.12 5.34
C VAL A 57 -11.96 25.20 6.51
N PRO A 58 -12.25 25.98 7.55
CA PRO A 58 -11.47 25.97 8.79
C PRO A 58 -11.25 24.54 9.32
N GLY A 59 -10.01 24.23 9.69
CA GLY A 59 -9.56 22.90 10.12
C GLY A 59 -9.09 21.96 9.01
N ALA A 60 -9.25 22.35 7.73
CA ALA A 60 -8.68 21.58 6.63
C ALA A 60 -7.14 21.63 6.67
N LYS A 61 -6.49 20.48 6.46
CA LYS A 61 -5.02 20.35 6.50
C LYS A 61 -4.47 19.86 5.18
N PHE A 62 -3.40 20.51 4.73
CA PHE A 62 -2.73 20.22 3.47
C PHE A 62 -1.22 20.05 3.67
N LYS A 63 -0.56 19.36 2.74
CA LYS A 63 0.90 19.33 2.65
C LYS A 63 1.29 20.15 1.43
N LEU A 64 2.05 21.21 1.63
CA LEU A 64 2.46 22.12 0.56
C LEU A 64 3.86 22.65 0.83
N THR A 65 4.54 23.02 -0.25
CA THR A 65 5.83 23.71 -0.20
C THR A 65 5.59 25.19 -0.40
N HIS A 66 5.94 26.02 0.59
CA HIS A 66 5.82 27.47 0.51
C HIS A 66 7.15 28.12 0.87
N GLU A 67 7.60 29.08 0.05
CA GLU A 67 8.91 29.75 0.21
C GLU A 67 10.08 28.76 0.31
N GLY A 68 10.02 27.66 -0.44
CA GLY A 68 11.04 26.61 -0.43
C GLY A 68 11.00 25.68 0.80
N GLN A 69 10.06 25.88 1.73
CA GLN A 69 9.90 25.02 2.91
C GLN A 69 8.69 24.08 2.75
N PRO A 70 8.91 22.76 2.70
CA PRO A 70 7.82 21.79 2.71
C PRO A 70 7.21 21.70 4.10
N GLY A 71 5.88 21.75 4.20
CA GLY A 71 5.21 21.86 5.49
C GLY A 71 3.78 21.34 5.51
N HIS A 72 3.27 21.17 6.72
CA HIS A 72 1.85 20.92 6.98
C HIS A 72 1.16 22.22 7.34
N PHE A 73 0.08 22.54 6.63
CA PHE A 73 -0.66 23.78 6.82
C PHE A 73 -2.11 23.49 7.15
N GLU A 74 -2.66 24.25 8.09
CA GLU A 74 -4.06 24.21 8.49
C GLU A 74 -4.76 25.50 8.08
N VAL A 75 -5.97 25.39 7.51
CA VAL A 75 -6.85 26.54 7.30
C VAL A 75 -7.39 26.97 8.65
N VAL A 76 -6.95 28.14 9.13
CA VAL A 76 -7.45 28.72 10.39
C VAL A 76 -8.78 29.42 10.16
N ARG A 77 -8.86 30.17 9.06
CA ARG A 77 -10.03 31.00 8.77
C ARG A 77 -10.19 31.19 7.26
N ARG A 78 -11.44 31.26 6.80
CA ARG A 78 -11.78 31.73 5.46
C ARG A 78 -12.71 32.93 5.58
N ALA A 79 -12.41 34.00 4.86
CA ALA A 79 -13.22 35.21 4.79
C ALA A 79 -13.34 35.61 3.30
N GLY A 80 -14.45 35.20 2.68
CA GLY A 80 -14.66 35.37 1.25
C GLY A 80 -13.58 34.65 0.44
N ASP A 81 -12.83 35.44 -0.34
CA ASP A 81 -11.73 34.97 -1.18
C ASP A 81 -10.40 34.80 -0.41
N ARG A 82 -10.28 35.29 0.82
CA ARG A 82 -9.03 35.16 1.58
C ARG A 82 -9.06 33.95 2.52
N VAL A 83 -7.98 33.17 2.48
CA VAL A 83 -7.76 32.00 3.33
C VAL A 83 -6.53 32.23 4.18
N VAL A 84 -6.70 32.13 5.49
CA VAL A 84 -5.60 32.19 6.46
C VAL A 84 -5.14 30.77 6.73
N LEU A 85 -3.87 30.50 6.44
CA LEU A 85 -3.20 29.24 6.71
C LEU A 85 -2.25 29.40 7.88
N LYS A 86 -2.12 28.37 8.71
CA LYS A 86 -1.11 28.27 9.76
C LYS A 86 -0.23 27.07 9.49
N HIS A 87 1.08 27.28 9.53
CA HIS A 87 2.06 26.21 9.47
C HIS A 87 2.08 25.45 10.81
N ASP A 88 1.84 24.13 10.79
CA ASP A 88 1.71 23.31 11.98
C ASP A 88 3.02 23.28 12.81
N GLU A 89 4.19 23.38 12.16
CA GLU A 89 5.49 23.27 12.82
C GLU A 89 6.06 24.61 13.31
N SER A 90 6.05 25.64 12.46
CA SER A 90 6.57 26.96 12.84
C SER A 90 5.54 27.84 13.52
N GLY A 91 4.25 27.50 13.43
CA GLY A 91 3.15 28.34 13.92
C GLY A 91 2.91 29.60 13.08
N ALA A 92 3.74 29.86 12.08
CA ALA A 92 3.63 31.03 11.20
C ALA A 92 2.29 31.00 10.47
N SER A 93 1.64 32.16 10.37
CA SER A 93 0.37 32.30 9.67
C SER A 93 0.56 33.15 8.42
N MET A 94 -0.10 32.76 7.34
CA MET A 94 -0.10 33.48 6.07
C MET A 94 -1.53 33.64 5.56
N THR A 95 -1.75 34.67 4.76
CA THR A 95 -3.03 34.88 4.08
C THR A 95 -2.80 34.77 2.58
N VAL A 96 -3.55 33.90 1.93
CA VAL A 96 -3.51 33.67 0.48
C VAL A 96 -4.92 33.79 -0.09
N SER A 97 -5.06 34.10 -1.38
CA SER A 97 -6.38 33.98 -2.03
C SER A 97 -6.77 32.51 -2.16
N ALA A 98 -8.07 32.24 -2.17
CA ALA A 98 -8.61 30.89 -2.30
C ALA A 98 -8.23 30.30 -3.67
N GLU A 99 -8.20 31.15 -4.70
CA GLU A 99 -7.74 30.80 -6.04
C GLU A 99 -6.25 30.43 -6.05
N ALA A 100 -5.37 31.28 -5.51
CA ALA A 100 -3.93 31.01 -5.47
C ALA A 100 -3.61 29.75 -4.66
N LEU A 101 -4.31 29.53 -3.55
CA LEU A 101 -4.19 28.29 -2.77
C LEU A 101 -4.67 27.08 -3.58
N GLY A 102 -5.77 27.22 -4.30
CA GLY A 102 -6.27 26.18 -5.20
C GLY A 102 -5.24 25.80 -6.25
N ASP A 103 -4.58 26.78 -6.87
CA ASP A 103 -3.58 26.53 -7.91
C ASP A 103 -2.27 25.96 -7.36
N LEU A 104 -1.85 26.38 -6.18
CA LEU A 104 -0.73 25.78 -5.45
C LEU A 104 -1.02 24.29 -5.14
N LEU A 105 -2.20 23.99 -4.61
CA LEU A 105 -2.60 22.61 -4.31
C LEU A 105 -2.71 21.77 -5.58
N LYS A 106 -3.26 22.31 -6.67
CA LYS A 106 -3.30 21.62 -7.97
C LYS A 106 -1.90 21.31 -8.48
N ARG A 107 -0.96 22.27 -8.39
CA ARG A 107 0.43 22.10 -8.86
C ARG A 107 1.18 21.07 -8.03
N GLU A 108 1.14 21.20 -6.70
CA GLU A 108 1.86 20.31 -5.78
C GLU A 108 1.32 18.88 -5.84
N HIS A 109 0.00 18.72 -6.06
CA HIS A 109 -0.64 17.41 -6.13
C HIS A 109 -0.87 16.92 -7.57
N ALA A 110 -0.43 17.65 -8.60
CA ALA A 110 -0.66 17.30 -10.01
C ALA A 110 -0.15 15.88 -10.33
N SER A 111 1.06 15.55 -9.89
CA SER A 111 1.68 14.24 -10.11
C SER A 111 0.88 13.12 -9.46
N VAL A 112 0.41 13.33 -8.23
CA VAL A 112 -0.37 12.34 -7.47
C VAL A 112 -1.75 12.16 -8.10
N VAL A 113 -2.41 13.26 -8.49
CA VAL A 113 -3.71 13.23 -9.16
C VAL A 113 -3.60 12.54 -10.53
N ASN A 114 -2.58 12.87 -11.34
CA ASN A 114 -2.35 12.24 -12.64
C ASN A 114 -2.04 10.74 -12.49
N THR A 115 -1.23 10.35 -11.51
CA THR A 115 -0.96 8.93 -11.23
C THR A 115 -2.25 8.19 -10.83
N ALA A 116 -3.12 8.82 -10.03
CA ALA A 116 -4.41 8.26 -9.67
C ALA A 116 -5.35 8.13 -10.88
N LYS A 117 -5.35 9.12 -11.78
CA LYS A 117 -6.10 9.07 -13.06
C LYS A 117 -5.65 7.91 -13.93
N GLU A 118 -4.35 7.78 -14.20
CA GLU A 118 -3.80 6.72 -15.05
C GLU A 118 -4.05 5.32 -14.47
N ARG A 119 -4.00 5.19 -13.13
CA ARG A 119 -4.38 3.94 -12.48
C ARG A 119 -5.86 3.64 -12.65
N LEU A 120 -6.74 4.62 -12.42
CA LEU A 120 -8.17 4.41 -12.53
C LEU A 120 -8.59 4.09 -13.97
N LYS A 121 -7.95 4.71 -14.96
CA LYS A 121 -8.14 4.40 -16.38
C LYS A 121 -7.78 2.94 -16.68
N ARG A 122 -6.60 2.49 -16.26
CA ARG A 122 -6.18 1.08 -16.40
C ARG A 122 -7.13 0.12 -15.68
N ASP A 123 -7.59 0.47 -14.48
CA ASP A 123 -8.52 -0.36 -13.70
C ASP A 123 -9.88 -0.46 -14.41
N ILE A 124 -10.37 0.62 -15.03
CA ILE A 124 -11.61 0.62 -15.84
C ILE A 124 -11.42 -0.22 -17.10
N GLU A 125 -10.33 -0.06 -17.84
CA GLU A 125 -10.04 -0.85 -19.05
C GLU A 125 -9.91 -2.35 -18.74
N ALA A 126 -9.21 -2.71 -17.66
CA ALA A 126 -9.10 -4.08 -17.21
C ALA A 126 -10.47 -4.64 -16.76
N ALA A 127 -11.27 -3.84 -16.06
CA ALA A 127 -12.62 -4.23 -15.66
C ALA A 127 -13.57 -4.39 -16.85
N ARG A 128 -13.41 -3.60 -17.92
CA ARG A 128 -14.18 -3.76 -19.17
C ARG A 128 -13.82 -5.05 -19.90
N LYS A 129 -12.55 -5.48 -19.86
CA LYS A 129 -12.08 -6.72 -20.50
C LYS A 129 -12.42 -7.98 -19.71
N HIS A 130 -12.34 -7.93 -18.38
CA HIS A 130 -12.37 -9.14 -17.53
C HIS A 130 -13.23 -9.02 -16.26
N GLY A 131 -13.83 -7.86 -16.00
CA GLY A 131 -14.54 -7.56 -14.77
C GLY A 131 -16.05 -7.79 -14.86
N SER A 132 -16.70 -7.77 -13.70
CA SER A 132 -18.18 -7.79 -13.63
C SER A 132 -18.78 -6.40 -13.92
N PRO A 133 -20.03 -6.33 -14.41
CA PRO A 133 -20.74 -5.05 -14.61
C PRO A 133 -20.78 -4.18 -13.35
N LYS A 134 -20.92 -4.80 -12.17
CA LYS A 134 -20.90 -4.11 -10.88
C LYS A 134 -19.55 -3.47 -10.57
N GLN A 135 -18.45 -4.09 -10.98
CA GLN A 135 -17.11 -3.56 -10.80
C GLN A 135 -16.85 -2.36 -11.72
N ILE A 136 -17.30 -2.45 -12.98
CA ILE A 136 -17.23 -1.35 -13.95
C ILE A 136 -18.01 -0.14 -13.42
N ALA A 137 -19.28 -0.33 -13.05
CA ALA A 137 -20.13 0.74 -12.52
C ALA A 137 -19.54 1.41 -11.27
N ARG A 138 -18.90 0.63 -10.38
CA ARG A 138 -18.22 1.17 -9.20
C ARG A 138 -17.02 2.05 -9.58
N LEU A 139 -16.20 1.60 -10.54
CA LEU A 139 -15.02 2.34 -10.98
C LEU A 139 -15.40 3.60 -11.77
N GLU A 140 -16.45 3.55 -12.58
CA GLU A 140 -16.99 4.71 -13.29
C GLU A 140 -17.65 5.72 -12.33
N ALA A 141 -18.36 5.24 -11.29
CA ALA A 141 -18.86 6.13 -10.23
C ALA A 141 -17.71 6.77 -9.44
N GLN A 142 -16.61 6.03 -9.24
CA GLN A 142 -15.40 6.55 -8.64
C GLN A 142 -14.74 7.62 -9.53
N ALA A 143 -14.67 7.41 -10.85
CA ALA A 143 -14.16 8.40 -11.80
C ALA A 143 -14.99 9.69 -11.80
N ARG A 144 -16.32 9.58 -11.80
CA ARG A 144 -17.24 10.72 -11.69
C ARG A 144 -17.05 11.51 -10.41
N ARG A 145 -16.90 10.85 -9.26
CA ARG A 145 -16.63 11.51 -7.96
C ARG A 145 -15.33 12.31 -7.94
N PHE A 146 -14.40 12.01 -8.84
CA PHE A 146 -13.14 12.71 -8.97
C PHE A 146 -13.13 13.75 -10.10
N GLY A 147 -14.28 14.02 -10.74
CA GLY A 147 -14.38 14.98 -11.84
C GLY A 147 -13.68 14.52 -13.12
N PHE A 148 -13.58 13.19 -13.34
CA PHE A 148 -12.93 12.60 -14.51
C PHE A 148 -13.96 12.18 -15.58
N GLU A 149 -14.83 13.11 -15.98
CA GLU A 149 -16.00 12.80 -16.83
C GLU A 149 -15.62 12.34 -18.26
N GLY A 150 -14.47 12.77 -18.79
CA GLY A 150 -13.99 12.38 -20.13
C GLY A 150 -13.38 10.98 -20.29
N LEU A 151 -13.41 10.13 -19.26
CA LEU A 151 -12.95 8.72 -19.35
C LEU A 151 -14.08 7.74 -19.70
N THR A 152 -15.31 8.25 -19.84
CA THR A 152 -16.51 7.42 -20.02
C THR A 152 -17.00 7.35 -21.47
N GLU A 153 -16.61 8.29 -22.32
CA GLU A 153 -16.95 8.30 -23.75
C GLU A 153 -15.86 7.62 -24.59
N GLY A 154 -16.23 6.61 -25.36
CA GLY A 154 -15.33 5.92 -26.28
C GLY A 154 -15.59 4.42 -26.39
N ALA A 155 -16.82 4.05 -26.76
CA ALA A 155 -17.12 2.72 -27.29
C ALA A 155 -18.19 2.82 -28.38
N ASP A 156 -18.03 3.75 -29.33
CA ASP A 156 -18.80 3.73 -30.58
C ASP A 156 -17.93 4.21 -31.75
N GLY A 157 -17.73 3.32 -32.71
CA GLY A 157 -17.48 3.62 -34.13
C GLY A 157 -16.17 4.34 -34.52
N GLY A 158 -15.13 3.57 -34.84
CA GLY A 158 -13.94 4.12 -35.51
C GLY A 158 -12.99 3.03 -36.00
N ALA A 159 -13.38 2.36 -37.08
CA ALA A 159 -12.51 1.46 -37.82
C ALA A 159 -11.30 2.21 -38.41
N GLY A 160 -10.12 1.58 -38.39
CA GLY A 160 -9.06 1.84 -39.37
C GLY A 160 -8.15 3.04 -39.13
N ALA A 161 -7.27 2.94 -38.14
CA ALA A 161 -5.93 3.50 -38.27
C ALA A 161 -4.94 2.56 -37.59
N MET A 162 -4.23 1.77 -38.41
CA MET A 162 -3.01 1.09 -37.98
C MET A 162 -2.03 2.17 -37.53
N PHE A 163 -2.01 2.44 -36.23
CA PHE A 163 -0.92 3.20 -35.62
C PHE A 163 0.27 2.25 -35.54
N THR A 164 1.07 2.21 -36.61
CA THR A 164 2.41 1.65 -36.54
C THR A 164 3.17 2.47 -35.50
N PRO A 165 3.76 1.86 -34.47
CA PRO A 165 4.60 2.60 -33.55
C PRO A 165 5.73 3.22 -34.37
N VAL A 166 5.84 4.54 -34.36
CA VAL A 166 7.08 5.22 -34.74
C VAL A 166 8.09 4.81 -33.66
N THR A 167 8.80 3.73 -33.94
CA THR A 167 10.08 3.44 -33.32
C THR A 167 11.00 4.59 -33.68
N ASP A 168 11.16 5.54 -32.77
CA ASP A 168 12.25 6.50 -32.80
C ASP A 168 13.56 5.71 -32.67
N PRO A 169 14.42 5.65 -33.70
CA PRO A 169 15.67 4.91 -33.65
C PRO A 169 16.74 5.57 -32.76
N ARG A 170 16.41 6.64 -32.03
CA ARG A 170 17.36 7.37 -31.16
C ARG A 170 17.13 7.19 -29.66
N THR A 171 16.25 6.29 -29.24
CA THR A 171 16.27 5.77 -27.86
C THR A 171 16.77 4.34 -27.83
N SER A 172 18.00 4.13 -28.30
CA SER A 172 18.83 3.08 -27.70
C SER A 172 19.15 3.56 -26.28
N THR A 173 18.20 3.39 -25.36
CA THR A 173 18.52 3.37 -23.94
C THR A 173 19.52 2.25 -23.78
N HIS A 174 20.80 2.61 -23.70
CA HIS A 174 21.74 1.85 -22.92
C HIS A 174 21.03 1.57 -21.60
N HIS A 175 20.51 0.35 -21.45
CA HIS A 175 20.22 -0.21 -20.15
C HIS A 175 21.60 -0.30 -19.50
N ASP A 176 22.08 0.81 -18.94
CA ASP A 176 23.13 0.78 -17.95
C ASP A 176 22.70 -0.33 -16.99
N ALA A 177 23.54 -1.35 -16.90
CA ALA A 177 23.26 -2.57 -16.16
C ALA A 177 23.07 -2.19 -14.69
N SER A 178 21.87 -1.77 -14.33
CA SER A 178 21.49 -1.50 -12.95
C SER A 178 21.61 -2.85 -12.26
N ALA A 179 22.63 -3.01 -11.44
CA ALA A 179 22.92 -4.25 -10.75
C ALA A 179 21.65 -4.77 -10.07
N ASP A 180 21.40 -6.08 -10.13
CA ASP A 180 20.28 -6.70 -9.43
C ASP A 180 20.37 -6.38 -7.93
N LYS A 181 19.41 -5.61 -7.42
CA LYS A 181 19.33 -5.19 -6.00
C LYS A 181 18.36 -6.05 -5.19
N SER A 182 18.00 -7.24 -5.67
CA SER A 182 17.06 -8.13 -4.97
C SER A 182 17.49 -8.52 -3.55
N GLU A 183 18.80 -8.55 -3.28
CA GLU A 183 19.35 -8.87 -1.96
C GLU A 183 19.76 -7.63 -1.16
N ASP A 184 19.52 -6.44 -1.69
CA ASP A 184 19.85 -5.19 -1.01
C ASP A 184 19.07 -5.09 0.33
N PRO A 185 19.74 -4.73 1.45
CA PRO A 185 19.09 -4.65 2.76
C PRO A 185 17.82 -3.78 2.78
N VAL A 186 17.81 -2.68 2.02
CA VAL A 186 16.66 -1.76 1.95
C VAL A 186 15.50 -2.41 1.21
N VAL A 187 15.78 -3.12 0.12
CA VAL A 187 14.76 -3.87 -0.65
C VAL A 187 14.18 -4.99 0.22
N LEU A 188 15.02 -5.71 0.96
CA LEU A 188 14.59 -6.75 1.90
C LEU A 188 13.74 -6.20 3.04
N GLU A 189 14.13 -5.07 3.64
CA GLU A 189 13.33 -4.42 4.69
C GLU A 189 11.96 -3.99 4.14
N TYR A 190 11.94 -3.37 2.95
CA TYR A 190 10.70 -2.98 2.29
C TYR A 190 9.79 -4.18 2.03
N ALA A 191 10.34 -5.27 1.50
CA ALA A 191 9.61 -6.49 1.20
C ALA A 191 9.08 -7.19 2.48
N THR A 192 9.85 -7.17 3.57
CA THR A 192 9.45 -7.72 4.88
C THR A 192 8.18 -7.05 5.42
N ARG A 193 7.93 -5.78 5.10
CA ARG A 193 6.68 -5.09 5.49
C ARG A 193 5.43 -5.74 4.90
N PHE A 194 5.52 -6.47 3.79
CA PHE A 194 4.40 -7.25 3.26
C PHE A 194 4.21 -8.56 4.02
N LEU A 195 5.28 -9.17 4.53
CA LEU A 195 5.20 -10.37 5.37
C LEU A 195 4.39 -10.08 6.64
N PHE A 196 4.67 -8.96 7.32
CA PHE A 196 3.87 -8.50 8.47
C PHE A 196 2.40 -8.20 8.15
N LYS A 197 2.04 -8.09 6.87
CA LYS A 197 0.65 -7.95 6.41
C LYS A 197 0.03 -9.32 6.02
N GLY A 198 0.65 -10.42 6.42
CA GLY A 198 0.23 -11.79 6.12
C GLY A 198 0.36 -12.18 4.65
N LYS A 199 1.26 -11.52 3.90
CA LYS A 199 1.60 -11.93 2.52
C LYS A 199 2.67 -13.02 2.56
N SER A 200 2.59 -13.96 1.62
CA SER A 200 3.65 -14.95 1.43
C SER A 200 4.93 -14.29 0.88
N PRO A 201 6.12 -14.89 1.07
CA PRO A 201 7.37 -14.41 0.47
C PRO A 201 7.27 -14.21 -1.04
N LYS A 202 6.68 -15.16 -1.77
CA LYS A 202 6.41 -15.03 -3.21
C LYS A 202 5.61 -13.77 -3.55
N VAL A 203 4.50 -13.52 -2.85
CA VAL A 203 3.65 -12.35 -3.11
C VAL A 203 4.34 -11.06 -2.67
N ALA A 204 5.09 -11.08 -1.56
CA ALA A 204 5.87 -9.95 -1.09
C ALA A 204 6.96 -9.56 -2.10
N ALA A 205 7.64 -10.54 -2.70
CA ALA A 205 8.66 -10.32 -3.72
C ALA A 205 8.08 -9.74 -5.00
N ALA A 206 7.01 -10.34 -5.55
CA ALA A 206 6.34 -9.83 -6.75
C ALA A 206 5.78 -8.41 -6.57
N LEU A 207 5.21 -8.11 -5.39
CA LEU A 207 4.73 -6.75 -5.09
C LEU A 207 5.88 -5.74 -4.93
N THR A 208 7.04 -6.18 -4.45
CA THR A 208 8.21 -5.32 -4.31
C THR A 208 8.83 -5.03 -5.67
N GLU A 209 9.05 -6.07 -6.49
CA GLU A 209 9.51 -5.94 -7.87
C GLU A 209 8.61 -4.97 -8.66
N SER A 210 7.28 -5.19 -8.65
CA SER A 210 6.32 -4.32 -9.34
C SER A 210 6.35 -2.86 -8.90
N LYS A 211 6.82 -2.56 -7.68
CA LYS A 211 6.82 -1.22 -7.11
C LYS A 211 8.16 -0.51 -7.21
N LEU A 212 9.26 -1.25 -7.23
CA LEU A 212 10.59 -0.67 -7.12
C LEU A 212 11.43 -0.90 -8.39
N SER A 213 11.17 -1.98 -9.14
CA SER A 213 11.93 -2.31 -10.35
C SER A 213 11.64 -1.29 -11.45
N GLY A 214 12.69 -0.67 -12.00
CA GLY A 214 12.62 0.34 -13.06
C GLY A 214 12.11 1.72 -12.63
N GLN A 215 11.68 1.89 -11.37
CA GLN A 215 11.30 3.19 -10.83
C GLN A 215 12.52 3.90 -10.25
N ASP A 216 12.56 5.22 -10.41
CA ASP A 216 13.57 6.04 -9.74
C ASP A 216 13.23 6.15 -8.25
N ASN A 217 14.11 5.65 -7.40
CA ASN A 217 13.92 5.61 -5.96
C ASN A 217 14.92 6.52 -5.26
N LEU A 218 14.43 7.36 -4.34
CA LEU A 218 15.27 8.32 -3.60
C LEU A 218 16.48 7.68 -2.88
N PHE A 219 16.35 6.41 -2.45
CA PHE A 219 17.38 5.72 -1.68
C PHE A 219 18.22 4.76 -2.51
N LEU A 220 17.67 4.25 -3.61
CA LEU A 220 18.29 3.18 -4.38
C LEU A 220 18.67 3.60 -5.81
N GLY A 221 18.27 4.81 -6.22
CA GLY A 221 18.27 5.22 -7.61
C GLY A 221 17.35 4.33 -8.45
N LYS A 222 17.65 4.24 -9.74
CA LYS A 222 16.99 3.30 -10.65
C LYS A 222 17.55 1.90 -10.42
N VAL A 223 16.69 0.99 -9.95
CA VAL A 223 17.08 -0.39 -9.64
C VAL A 223 16.35 -1.41 -10.48
N PHE A 224 17.02 -2.53 -10.71
CA PHE A 224 16.40 -3.77 -11.16
C PHE A 224 16.25 -4.71 -9.97
N ILE A 225 15.04 -5.25 -9.80
CA ILE A 225 14.73 -6.27 -8.80
C ILE A 225 14.17 -7.47 -9.55
N ASN A 226 14.67 -8.65 -9.21
CA ASN A 226 14.17 -9.94 -9.66
C ASN A 226 13.34 -10.59 -8.55
N ALA A 227 12.03 -10.78 -8.78
CA ALA A 227 11.16 -11.34 -7.75
C ALA A 227 11.59 -12.74 -7.26
N ALA A 228 12.20 -13.58 -8.11
CA ALA A 228 12.65 -14.90 -7.69
C ALA A 228 13.86 -14.82 -6.76
N SER A 229 14.85 -14.00 -7.08
CA SER A 229 16.01 -13.74 -6.21
C SER A 229 15.57 -13.15 -4.87
N LEU A 230 14.66 -12.17 -4.90
CA LEU A 230 14.11 -11.55 -3.69
C LEU A 230 13.29 -12.53 -2.85
N GLU A 231 12.48 -13.41 -3.46
CA GLU A 231 11.74 -14.45 -2.75
C GLU A 231 12.71 -15.37 -1.97
N MET A 232 13.80 -15.80 -2.59
CA MET A 232 14.81 -16.64 -1.93
C MET A 232 15.52 -15.91 -0.78
N ALA A 233 15.84 -14.63 -0.97
CA ALA A 233 16.42 -13.82 0.09
C ALA A 233 15.46 -13.60 1.28
N LEU A 234 14.16 -13.47 1.03
CA LEU A 234 13.14 -13.44 2.08
C LEU A 234 13.05 -14.76 2.84
N TRP A 235 13.12 -15.90 2.15
CA TRP A 235 13.16 -17.21 2.81
C TRP A 235 14.39 -17.35 3.71
N ARG A 236 15.59 -16.95 3.25
CA ARG A 236 16.80 -16.93 4.09
C ARG A 236 16.61 -16.11 5.36
N LYS A 237 16.08 -14.89 5.22
CA LYS A 237 15.83 -13.97 6.32
C LYS A 237 14.78 -14.47 7.32
N LEU A 238 13.78 -15.20 6.86
CA LEU A 238 12.79 -15.85 7.73
C LEU A 238 13.43 -16.93 8.59
N VAL A 239 14.37 -17.71 8.06
CA VAL A 239 15.07 -18.75 8.83
C VAL A 239 16.08 -18.15 9.80
N GLU A 240 16.75 -17.05 9.43
CA GLU A 240 17.60 -16.31 10.36
C GLU A 240 16.84 -15.78 11.58
N PHE A 241 15.52 -15.64 11.48
CA PHE A 241 14.71 -15.14 12.60
C PHE A 241 14.57 -16.18 13.73
N SER A 242 14.44 -17.46 13.41
CA SER A 242 14.30 -18.54 14.40
C SER A 242 14.49 -19.90 13.74
N ASP A 243 15.15 -20.81 14.45
CA ASP A 243 15.26 -22.22 14.08
C ASP A 243 13.94 -23.00 14.27
N GLU A 244 12.94 -22.41 14.94
CA GLU A 244 11.65 -23.04 15.16
C GLU A 244 10.58 -22.47 14.19
N PRO A 245 9.99 -23.30 13.30
CA PRO A 245 9.01 -22.84 12.32
C PRO A 245 7.78 -22.17 12.93
N SER A 246 7.29 -22.63 14.09
CA SER A 246 6.10 -22.06 14.73
C SER A 246 6.31 -20.60 15.13
N SER A 247 7.50 -20.25 15.63
CA SER A 247 7.85 -18.88 16.03
C SER A 247 7.82 -17.92 14.84
N VAL A 248 8.32 -18.37 13.69
CA VAL A 248 8.30 -17.60 12.44
C VAL A 248 6.86 -17.44 11.92
N VAL A 249 6.09 -18.53 11.90
CA VAL A 249 4.69 -18.52 11.44
C VAL A 249 3.85 -17.54 12.25
N GLU A 250 3.98 -17.56 13.58
CA GLU A 250 3.28 -16.66 14.48
C GLU A 250 3.69 -15.20 14.23
N LYS A 251 4.99 -14.90 14.24
CA LYS A 251 5.50 -13.53 14.10
C LYS A 251 5.08 -12.87 12.80
N PHE A 252 5.14 -13.61 11.69
CA PHE A 252 4.83 -13.09 10.36
C PHE A 252 3.39 -13.38 9.91
N ASN A 253 2.57 -13.98 10.78
CA ASN A 253 1.20 -14.37 10.49
C ASN A 253 1.09 -15.13 9.15
N LEU A 254 1.98 -16.11 8.97
CA LEU A 254 2.05 -16.88 7.73
C LEU A 254 0.82 -17.77 7.60
N ARG A 255 0.26 -17.84 6.40
CA ARG A 255 -0.88 -18.73 6.09
C ARG A 255 -0.40 -20.16 5.92
N LYS A 256 -1.33 -21.13 6.08
CA LYS A 256 -1.13 -22.58 5.87
C LYS A 256 -0.14 -22.93 4.74
N GLY A 257 -0.35 -22.39 3.54
CA GLY A 257 0.52 -22.67 2.38
C GLY A 257 1.97 -22.18 2.55
N SER A 258 2.16 -20.99 3.12
CA SER A 258 3.49 -20.40 3.34
C SER A 258 4.20 -21.01 4.54
N ALA A 259 3.47 -21.36 5.60
CA ALA A 259 4.02 -22.10 6.74
C ALA A 259 4.59 -23.45 6.29
N ARG A 260 3.90 -24.13 5.38
CA ARG A 260 4.36 -25.39 4.81
C ARG A 260 5.62 -25.26 3.96
N GLN A 261 5.69 -24.20 3.14
CA GLN A 261 6.87 -23.88 2.35
C GLN A 261 8.06 -23.50 3.24
N LEU A 262 7.81 -22.78 4.35
CA LEU A 262 8.83 -22.45 5.34
C LEU A 262 9.45 -23.73 5.92
N VAL A 263 8.63 -24.68 6.38
CA VAL A 263 9.14 -25.94 6.97
C VAL A 263 9.96 -26.73 5.96
N ALA A 264 9.51 -26.80 4.70
CA ALA A 264 10.30 -27.45 3.65
C ALA A 264 11.64 -26.74 3.41
N TYR A 265 11.63 -25.39 3.37
CA TYR A 265 12.84 -24.60 3.21
C TYR A 265 13.82 -24.75 4.38
N MET A 266 13.30 -24.76 5.61
CA MET A 266 14.09 -25.02 6.82
C MET A 266 14.66 -26.44 6.83
N ALA A 267 13.90 -27.44 6.40
CA ALA A 267 14.38 -28.80 6.29
C ALA A 267 15.60 -28.93 5.37
N ASP A 268 15.57 -28.29 4.19
CA ASP A 268 16.73 -28.26 3.28
C ASP A 268 17.92 -27.49 3.87
N LYS A 269 17.67 -26.33 4.51
CA LYS A 269 18.74 -25.49 5.06
C LYS A 269 19.41 -26.11 6.29
N HIS A 270 18.65 -26.76 7.17
CA HIS A 270 19.15 -27.38 8.40
C HIS A 270 19.48 -28.88 8.24
N GLY A 271 19.20 -29.47 7.08
CA GLY A 271 19.44 -30.89 6.84
C GLY A 271 18.52 -31.82 7.63
N TRP A 272 17.27 -31.40 7.90
CA TRP A 272 16.31 -32.23 8.61
C TRP A 272 15.93 -33.47 7.80
N SER A 273 15.83 -34.59 8.49
CA SER A 273 15.24 -35.82 7.98
C SER A 273 13.76 -35.62 7.62
N ASN A 274 13.21 -36.56 6.83
CA ASN A 274 11.77 -36.58 6.55
C ASN A 274 10.94 -36.69 7.84
N SER A 275 11.41 -37.45 8.83
CA SER A 275 10.73 -37.59 10.13
C SER A 275 10.71 -36.29 10.94
N GLU A 276 11.84 -35.57 11.02
CA GLU A 276 11.90 -34.27 11.70
C GLU A 276 11.03 -33.24 11.00
N THR A 277 11.08 -33.21 9.66
CA THR A 277 10.23 -32.33 8.85
C THR A 277 8.75 -32.58 9.12
N VAL A 278 8.33 -33.84 9.13
CA VAL A 278 6.94 -34.23 9.42
C VAL A 278 6.56 -33.85 10.85
N GLU A 279 7.47 -33.99 11.83
CA GLU A 279 7.17 -33.60 13.21
C GLU A 279 6.98 -32.09 13.37
N HIS A 280 7.78 -31.26 12.71
CA HIS A 280 7.54 -29.81 12.67
C HIS A 280 6.18 -29.46 12.01
N LEU A 281 5.79 -30.17 10.94
CA LEU A 281 4.45 -29.99 10.36
C LEU A 281 3.33 -30.40 11.33
N ARG A 282 3.47 -31.54 12.02
CA ARG A 282 2.51 -31.99 13.04
C ARG A 282 2.41 -31.00 14.20
N ARG A 283 3.52 -30.38 14.61
CA ARG A 283 3.52 -29.33 15.62
C ARG A 283 2.67 -28.14 15.18
N LEU A 284 2.83 -27.68 13.92
CA LEU A 284 1.98 -26.63 13.36
C LEU A 284 0.52 -27.07 13.27
N ASP A 285 0.24 -28.34 12.97
CA ASP A 285 -1.12 -28.89 12.96
C ASP A 285 -1.78 -28.86 14.33
N ARG A 286 -1.03 -29.18 15.39
CA ARG A 286 -1.51 -29.08 16.79
C ARG A 286 -1.82 -27.64 17.20
N ILE A 287 -1.01 -26.67 16.76
CA ILE A 287 -1.17 -25.26 17.12
C ILE A 287 -2.33 -24.60 16.34
N TYR A 288 -2.43 -24.88 15.04
CA TYR A 288 -3.29 -24.11 14.13
C TYR A 288 -4.43 -24.93 13.50
N GLY A 289 -4.50 -26.24 13.72
CA GLY A 289 -5.53 -27.12 13.16
C GLY A 289 -5.46 -27.24 11.63
N TRP A 290 -4.26 -27.15 11.05
CA TRP A 290 -4.12 -26.99 9.60
C TRP A 290 -4.08 -28.27 8.80
N ASP A 291 -3.74 -29.43 9.36
CA ASP A 291 -3.55 -30.68 8.59
C ASP A 291 -2.58 -30.50 7.40
N LEU A 292 -1.33 -30.22 7.75
CA LEU A 292 -0.17 -30.01 6.89
C LEU A 292 0.60 -31.31 6.65
N ALA A 293 0.71 -32.15 7.68
CA ALA A 293 1.49 -33.38 7.66
C ALA A 293 0.87 -34.49 6.80
N SER A 294 -0.45 -34.44 6.55
CA SER A 294 -1.16 -35.40 5.69
C SER A 294 -0.82 -35.29 4.20
N ARG A 295 -0.13 -34.23 3.79
CA ARG A 295 0.13 -33.91 2.39
C ARG A 295 1.60 -34.18 2.03
N PRO A 296 1.92 -34.52 0.76
CA PRO A 296 3.30 -34.70 0.30
C PRO A 296 4.07 -33.38 0.25
N LEU A 297 5.29 -33.34 0.79
CA LEU A 297 6.10 -32.11 0.98
C LEU A 297 6.15 -31.25 -0.30
N PRO A 298 5.99 -29.92 -0.19
CA PRO A 298 6.10 -29.07 -1.36
C PRO A 298 7.52 -29.13 -1.92
N ARG A 299 7.64 -29.15 -3.26
CA ARG A 299 8.95 -28.95 -3.91
C ARG A 299 9.47 -27.57 -3.53
N ILE A 300 10.67 -27.53 -2.96
CA ILE A 300 11.36 -26.28 -2.63
C ILE A 300 11.71 -25.58 -3.95
N PRO A 301 11.50 -24.25 -4.08
CA PRO A 301 11.99 -23.51 -5.22
C PRO A 301 13.51 -23.71 -5.32
N ASN A 302 13.95 -24.42 -6.36
CA ASN A 302 15.32 -24.91 -6.53
C ASN A 302 16.40 -23.89 -6.13
N SER A 303 17.07 -24.12 -5.00
CA SER A 303 18.33 -23.46 -4.65
C SER A 303 19.51 -23.98 -5.50
N ARG A 304 19.39 -25.18 -6.10
CA ARG A 304 20.50 -25.89 -6.76
C ARG A 304 20.57 -25.81 -8.30
N ASN A 305 19.52 -25.39 -9.01
CA ASN A 305 19.50 -25.45 -10.49
C ASN A 305 19.99 -24.19 -11.23
N ARG A 306 20.74 -23.28 -10.60
CA ARG A 306 21.29 -22.08 -11.27
C ARG A 306 22.82 -22.04 -11.44
N ALA A 307 23.56 -23.04 -10.96
CA ALA A 307 25.03 -23.05 -11.05
C ALA A 307 25.63 -23.69 -12.31
N SER A 308 24.84 -24.17 -13.29
CA SER A 308 25.37 -24.94 -14.43
C SER A 308 24.81 -24.57 -15.81
N LYS A 309 24.53 -23.29 -16.05
CA LYS A 309 24.41 -22.75 -17.42
C LYS A 309 25.32 -21.53 -17.54
N GLY A 310 26.62 -21.81 -17.52
CA GLY A 310 27.65 -20.97 -18.13
C GLY A 310 27.94 -21.54 -19.52
#